data_AF-A0A8S2G8W0-F1
#
_entry.id   AF-A0A8S2G8W0-F1
#
_cell.length_a   1.000
_cell.length_b   1.000
_cell.length_c   1.000
_cell.angle_alpha   90.00
_cell.angle_beta   90.00
_cell.angle_gamma   90.00
#
_symmetry.space_group_name_H-M   'P 1'
#
loop_
_entity.id
_entity.type
_entity.pdbx_description
1 polymer ?
#
loop_
_entity_poly.entity_id
_entity_poly.type
_entity_poly.pdbx_seq_one_letter_code
_entity_poly.pdbx_strand_id
1 'polypeptide(L)'
;IDEAFDILKRNIEHYYYGLWTSENRDIKLVQGLSFTPRNRVLISVGMCSIQNRQYKAEMEDSMRFIDCYGGNERFVYLGMFDGYNGKNASNMCREYMHDAILCDLS
;
A
#
# COMPACT_ATOMS: atom_id res chain seq x y z
N ILE A 1 8.97 -11.05 5.28
CA ILE A 1 8.32 -11.15 3.95
C ILE A 1 7.15 -12.13 4.01
N ASP A 2 7.32 -13.32 4.58
CA ASP A 2 6.28 -14.37 4.58
C ASP A 2 4.98 -14.00 5.32
N GLU A 3 5.04 -13.34 6.48
CA GLU A 3 3.84 -13.03 7.26
C GLU A 3 2.86 -12.07 6.56
N ALA A 4 3.37 -11.06 5.85
CA ALA A 4 2.53 -10.09 5.13
C ALA A 4 1.79 -10.76 3.97
N PHE A 5 2.50 -11.65 3.27
CA PHE A 5 1.97 -12.47 2.20
C PHE A 5 0.94 -13.49 2.71
N ASP A 6 1.18 -14.12 3.86
CA ASP A 6 0.25 -15.08 4.45
C ASP A 6 -1.01 -14.41 5.00
N ILE A 7 -0.92 -13.17 5.48
CA ILE A 7 -2.10 -12.35 5.83
C ILE A 7 -2.90 -12.00 4.57
N LEU A 8 -2.23 -11.62 3.49
CA LEU A 8 -2.86 -11.26 2.22
C LEU A 8 -3.63 -12.44 1.60
N LYS A 9 -3.08 -13.66 1.67
CA LYS A 9 -3.75 -14.89 1.20
C LYS A 9 -5.03 -15.22 1.96
N ARG A 10 -5.10 -14.88 3.25
CA ARG A 10 -6.23 -15.25 4.12
C ARG A 10 -7.49 -14.45 3.84
N ASN A 11 -7.36 -13.23 3.30
CA ASN A 11 -8.46 -12.27 3.12
C ASN A 11 -8.56 -11.79 1.67
N ILE A 12 -8.68 -12.72 0.71
CA ILE A 12 -9.09 -12.38 -0.66
C ILE A 12 -10.61 -12.15 -0.66
N GLU A 13 -11.05 -11.12 0.05
CA GLU A 13 -12.36 -10.50 -0.13
C GLU A 13 -12.19 -9.12 -0.76
N HIS A 14 -13.25 -8.65 -1.43
CA HIS A 14 -13.20 -7.53 -2.37
C HIS A 14 -12.69 -6.20 -1.81
N TYR A 15 -12.68 -6.02 -0.48
CA TYR A 15 -12.11 -4.86 0.20
C TYR A 15 -11.74 -5.25 1.64
N TYR A 16 -10.46 -5.28 1.99
CA TYR A 16 -10.03 -5.40 3.39
C TYR A 16 -9.20 -4.19 3.78
N TYR A 17 -9.71 -3.39 4.71
CA TYR A 17 -8.96 -2.43 5.50
C TYR A 17 -9.12 -2.86 6.96
N GLY A 18 -8.10 -3.49 7.53
CA GLY A 18 -8.19 -4.00 8.88
C GLY A 18 -6.86 -3.98 9.61
N LEU A 19 -6.95 -3.61 10.88
CA LEU A 19 -5.86 -3.74 11.85
C LEU A 19 -5.87 -5.18 12.34
N TRP A 20 -4.87 -5.97 11.96
CA TRP A 20 -4.74 -7.31 12.49
C TRP A 20 -3.73 -7.35 13.64
N THR A 21 -4.16 -7.84 14.80
CA THR A 21 -3.29 -8.08 15.96
C THR A 21 -3.10 -9.59 16.14
N SER A 22 -1.86 -10.06 16.04
CA SER A 22 -1.46 -11.42 16.42
C SER A 22 -1.61 -11.61 17.93
N GLU A 23 -2.16 -12.76 18.36
CA GLU A 23 -2.24 -13.16 19.78
C GLU A 23 -0.86 -13.40 20.44
N ASN A 24 0.22 -13.52 19.65
CA ASN A 24 1.58 -13.62 20.15
C ASN A 24 2.26 -12.26 20.25
N ARG A 25 2.08 -11.61 21.41
CA ARG A 25 2.91 -10.61 22.14
C ARG A 25 3.64 -9.44 21.43
N ASP A 26 3.66 -9.35 20.11
CA ASP A 26 4.14 -8.17 19.39
C ASP A 26 3.00 -7.59 18.56
N ILE A 27 2.52 -6.41 18.96
CA ILE A 27 1.47 -5.68 18.24
C ILE A 27 2.04 -5.21 16.90
N LYS A 28 1.92 -6.04 15.86
CA LYS A 28 2.23 -5.68 14.48
C LYS A 28 1.04 -4.93 13.91
N LEU A 29 1.20 -3.65 13.58
CA LEU A 29 0.17 -2.92 12.84
C LEU A 29 0.33 -3.28 11.37
N VAL A 30 -0.61 -4.08 10.85
CA VAL A 30 -0.65 -4.45 9.42
C VAL A 30 -1.66 -3.57 8.71
N GLN A 31 -1.24 -2.95 7.61
CA GLN A 31 -2.11 -2.21 6.69
C GLN A 31 -2.17 -2.96 5.37
N GLY A 32 -3.33 -3.53 5.05
CA GLY A 32 -3.60 -4.22 3.80
C GLY A 32 -4.59 -3.46 2.92
N LEU A 33 -4.45 -3.58 1.60
CA LEU A 33 -5.40 -3.11 0.61
C LEU A 33 -5.53 -4.20 -0.47
N SER A 34 -6.75 -4.62 -0.77
CA SER A 34 -7.09 -5.53 -1.87
C SER A 34 -8.33 -4.99 -2.58
N PHE A 35 -8.32 -4.95 -3.91
CA PHE A 35 -9.48 -4.54 -4.71
C PHE A 35 -9.34 -5.04 -6.16
N THR A 36 -10.47 -5.08 -6.87
CA THR A 36 -10.55 -5.28 -8.32
C THR A 36 -10.59 -3.91 -8.99
N PRO A 37 -9.55 -3.50 -9.74
CA PRO A 37 -9.55 -2.21 -10.42
C PRO A 37 -10.55 -2.21 -11.60
N ARG A 38 -11.00 -1.02 -12.01
CA ARG A 38 -11.77 -0.85 -13.25
C ARG A 38 -10.90 -0.96 -14.49
N ASN A 39 -9.57 -0.88 -14.31
CA ASN A 39 -8.59 -1.14 -15.34
C ASN A 39 -8.88 -2.48 -16.07
N ARG A 40 -8.83 -2.46 -17.41
CA ARG A 40 -9.21 -3.63 -18.23
C ARG A 40 -8.12 -4.71 -18.34
N VAL A 41 -6.90 -4.39 -17.88
CA VAL A 41 -5.70 -5.22 -18.04
C VAL A 41 -5.32 -5.88 -16.71
N LEU A 42 -5.62 -5.23 -15.58
CA LEU A 42 -5.28 -5.70 -14.25
C LEU A 42 -6.50 -6.33 -13.57
N ILE A 43 -6.40 -7.59 -13.15
CA ILE A 43 -7.53 -8.34 -12.58
C ILE A 43 -7.69 -8.07 -11.08
N SER A 44 -6.58 -7.96 -10.35
CA SER A 44 -6.58 -7.71 -8.91
C SER A 44 -5.24 -7.13 -8.46
N VAL A 45 -5.27 -6.40 -7.34
CA VAL A 45 -4.08 -5.87 -6.67
C VAL A 45 -4.19 -6.14 -5.18
N GLY A 46 -3.08 -6.59 -4.57
CA GLY A 46 -2.92 -6.71 -3.13
C GLY A 46 -1.68 -5.95 -2.68
N MET A 47 -1.82 -5.09 -1.67
CA MET A 47 -0.73 -4.36 -1.04
C MET A 47 -0.77 -4.57 0.46
N CYS A 48 0.39 -4.74 1.09
CA CYS A 48 0.48 -4.90 2.53
C CYS A 48 1.74 -4.22 3.07
N SER A 49 1.62 -3.60 4.24
CA SER A 49 2.75 -3.08 5.02
C SER A 49 2.59 -3.48 6.47
N ILE A 50 3.71 -3.73 7.16
CA ILE A 50 3.74 -4.18 8.54
C ILE A 50 4.64 -3.24 9.34
N GLN A 51 4.09 -2.61 10.36
CA GLN A 51 4.91 -1.90 11.34
C GLN A 51 5.58 -2.91 12.27
N ASN A 52 6.90 -3.03 12.14
CA ASN A 52 7.70 -3.77 13.10
C ASN A 52 8.05 -2.90 14.31
N ARG A 53 7.22 -2.99 15.36
CA ARG A 53 7.40 -2.23 16.61
C ARG A 53 8.70 -2.54 17.35
N GLN A 54 9.38 -3.64 17.04
CA GLN A 54 10.70 -3.95 17.59
C GLN A 54 11.76 -2.93 17.15
N TYR A 55 11.65 -2.40 15.93
CA TYR A 55 12.66 -1.50 15.34
C TYR A 55 12.20 -0.05 15.22
N LYS A 56 10.89 0.20 15.09
CA LYS A 56 10.33 1.53 14.88
C LYS A 56 9.03 1.74 15.66
N ALA A 57 8.97 2.83 16.42
CA ALA A 57 7.80 3.20 17.23
C ALA A 57 6.59 3.63 16.39
N GLU A 58 6.82 4.17 15.18
CA GLU A 58 5.79 4.56 14.22
C GLU A 58 6.01 3.89 12.86
N MET A 59 4.93 3.72 12.09
CA MET A 59 5.02 3.33 10.68
C MET A 59 5.49 4.53 9.85
N GLU A 60 6.64 4.39 9.20
CA GLU A 60 7.22 5.42 8.33
C GLU A 60 6.89 5.16 6.85
N ASP A 61 6.74 3.90 6.42
CA ASP A 61 6.39 3.58 5.04
C ASP A 61 4.95 3.96 4.72
N SER A 62 4.73 4.22 3.43
CA SER A 62 3.41 4.57 2.94
C SER A 62 3.20 4.00 1.53
N MET A 63 1.94 3.79 1.16
CA MET A 63 1.57 3.15 -0.11
C MET A 63 0.47 3.95 -0.80
N ARG A 64 0.52 4.01 -2.13
CA ARG A 64 -0.52 4.61 -2.97
C ARG A 64 -0.89 3.65 -4.09
N PHE A 65 -2.20 3.53 -4.32
CA PHE A 65 -2.73 2.91 -5.52
C PHE A 65 -3.68 3.89 -6.21
N ILE A 66 -3.60 3.98 -7.55
CA ILE A 66 -4.54 4.75 -8.37
C ILE A 66 -4.97 3.89 -9.56
N ASP A 67 -6.27 3.64 -9.62
CA ASP A 67 -6.92 2.98 -10.74
C ASP A 67 -7.10 3.94 -11.92
N CYS A 68 -7.07 3.41 -13.14
CA CYS A 68 -7.18 4.18 -14.39
C CYS A 68 -6.28 5.44 -14.39
N TYR A 69 -5.01 5.26 -14.06
CA TYR A 69 -4.06 6.36 -13.86
C TYR A 69 -3.94 7.26 -15.10
N GLY A 70 -3.98 8.58 -14.90
CA GLY A 70 -4.04 9.56 -15.99
C GLY A 70 -5.34 9.52 -16.80
N GLY A 71 -6.41 8.93 -16.27
CA GLY A 71 -7.67 8.71 -17.00
C GLY A 71 -7.64 7.55 -17.99
N ASN A 72 -6.55 6.77 -18.03
CA ASN A 72 -6.39 5.66 -18.98
C ASN A 72 -6.79 4.32 -18.33
N GLU A 73 -7.84 3.68 -18.85
CA GLU A 73 -8.33 2.37 -18.37
C GLU A 73 -7.34 1.20 -18.54
N ARG A 74 -6.19 1.43 -19.17
CA ARG A 74 -5.10 0.44 -19.30
C ARG A 74 -3.95 0.71 -18.36
N PHE A 75 -3.90 1.85 -17.68
CA PHE A 75 -2.83 2.19 -16.75
C PHE A 75 -3.29 2.18 -15.30
N VAL A 76 -2.36 1.84 -14.42
CA VAL A 76 -2.49 1.94 -12.97
C VAL A 76 -1.22 2.56 -12.43
N TYR A 77 -1.32 3.16 -11.25
CA TYR A 77 -0.17 3.62 -10.50
C TYR A 77 -0.07 2.85 -9.19
N LEU A 78 1.13 2.33 -8.90
CA LEU A 78 1.48 1.72 -7.63
C LEU A 78 2.72 2.41 -7.08
N GLY A 79 2.58 3.03 -5.91
CA GLY A 79 3.67 3.68 -5.19
C GLY A 79 3.90 3.00 -3.85
N MET A 80 5.15 2.65 -3.56
CA MET A 80 5.62 2.18 -2.25
C MET A 80 6.79 3.06 -1.84
N PHE A 81 6.66 3.72 -0.69
CA PHE A 81 7.62 4.71 -0.23
C PHE A 81 8.14 4.32 1.14
N ASP A 82 9.43 3.99 1.19
CA ASP A 82 10.17 3.73 2.43
C ASP A 82 10.45 5.06 3.13
N GLY A 83 9.95 5.20 4.36
CA GLY A 83 10.14 6.41 5.15
C GLY A 83 11.42 6.31 5.98
N TYR A 84 12.15 7.41 6.10
CA TYR A 84 13.36 7.46 6.92
C TYR A 84 13.37 8.70 7.80
N ASN A 85 13.56 8.48 9.11
CA ASN A 85 13.63 9.53 10.13
C ASN A 85 12.34 10.38 10.18
N GLY A 86 11.19 9.70 10.18
CA GLY A 86 9.86 10.27 10.11
C GLY A 86 9.09 9.90 8.84
N LYS A 87 7.76 10.06 8.90
CA LYS A 87 6.81 9.71 7.83
C LYS A 87 6.49 10.83 6.84
N ASN A 88 7.07 12.02 7.02
CA ASN A 88 6.66 13.20 6.25
C ASN A 88 7.02 13.06 4.76
N ALA A 89 8.24 12.62 4.46
CA ALA A 89 8.69 12.46 3.08
C ALA A 89 7.92 11.37 2.35
N SER A 90 7.74 10.19 2.96
CA SER A 90 6.95 9.10 2.40
C SER A 90 5.50 9.52 2.17
N ASN A 91 4.88 10.23 3.12
CA ASN A 91 3.53 10.77 2.96
C ASN A 91 3.43 11.81 1.84
N MET A 92 4.41 12.70 1.68
CA MET A 92 4.45 13.63 0.56
C MET A 92 4.52 12.87 -0.77
N CYS A 93 5.34 11.84 -0.87
CA CYS A 93 5.42 11.01 -2.07
C CYS A 93 4.08 10.30 -2.34
N ARG A 94 3.44 9.74 -1.31
CA ARG A 94 2.12 9.11 -1.40
C ARG A 94 1.07 10.06 -1.96
N GLU A 95 1.08 11.33 -1.53
CA GLU A 95 0.07 12.32 -1.92
C GLU A 95 0.36 13.01 -3.25
N TYR A 96 1.61 13.19 -3.66
CA TYR A 96 1.92 14.08 -4.79
C TYR A 96 2.78 13.46 -5.91
N MET A 97 3.49 12.36 -5.66
CA MET A 97 4.45 11.84 -6.65
C MET A 97 3.77 11.32 -7.93
N HIS A 98 2.55 10.82 -7.81
CA HIS A 98 1.76 10.38 -8.96
C HIS A 98 1.37 11.56 -9.85
N ASP A 99 0.99 12.71 -9.30
CA ASP A 99 0.66 13.88 -10.13
C ASP A 99 1.90 14.41 -10.84
N ALA A 100 3.05 14.42 -10.17
CA ALA A 100 4.32 14.82 -10.77
C ALA A 100 4.71 13.92 -11.96
N ILE A 101 4.62 12.59 -11.78
CA ILE A 101 4.90 11.63 -12.86
C ILE A 101 3.90 11.81 -14.01
N LEU A 102 2.61 12.06 -13.71
CA LEU A 102 1.61 12.26 -14.75
C LEU A 102 1.91 13.51 -15.57
N CYS A 103 2.35 14.59 -14.92
CA CYS A 103 2.77 15.83 -15.57
C CYS A 103 4.01 15.66 -16.45
N ASP A 104 4.95 14.80 -16.06
CA ASP A 104 6.15 14.51 -16.87
C ASP A 104 5.85 13.60 -18.08
N LEU A 105 4.78 12.80 -18.00
CA LEU A 105 4.35 11.89 -19.06
C LEU A 105 3.43 12.56 -20.10
N SER A 106 2.92 13.77 -19.80
CA SER A 106 2.04 14.55 -20.69
C SER A 106 2.81 15.46 -21.64
#